data_AF-A0A961IDF6-F1
#
_entry.id   AF-A0A961IDF6-F1
#
_cell.length_a   1.000
_cell.length_b   1.000
_cell.length_c   1.000
_cell.angle_alpha   90.00
_cell.angle_beta   90.00
_cell.angle_gamma   90.00
#
_symmetry.space_group_name_H-M   'P 1'
#
loop_
_entity.id
_entity.type
_entity.pdbx_description
1 polymer ?
#
loop_
_entity_poly.entity_id
_entity_poly.type
_entity_poly.pdbx_seq_one_letter_code
_entity_poly.pdbx_strand_id
1 'polypeptide(L)'
;MSGQDTLELPLYLLSARALTRSTYETNLLQGIYYGILIVMALYNFFLFIFLRDQSYIYYVIYICALITYQLADHGFGYQYLWPDSPYFQARAVTLTASLTAVAVVAFSLSYLRVRRCSRLLLRGFQAIVVGYVLLAILSFIVEPITALQILTAVFIIVPIYAIFAGAYIYYRGYRPALYYLIAWSGLTASATYYVLSTVGAIPGNSLTAHAVYFGTTLEVVLLSIGLASRINLLKSERDLIELRRKEAVQRNQVIENDLNQARLIQHNLMPRKLPDRSDLIIARRYIPMDKVGGDLYGFIDFNNGDLGIFIADVSGHGISAAMISLMTKHQMDSWAHVIDSPAETIAILNDNILTRTGGNFVTIFYAIIKPDRIIYANAGHPYPLLIKKDSDIV
;
A
#
# COMPACT_ATOMS: atom_id res chain seq x y z
N MET A 1 -42.82 35.08 -31.77
CA MET A 1 -43.18 35.93 -30.62
C MET A 1 -42.92 35.15 -29.33
N SER A 2 -41.79 35.43 -28.66
CA SER A 2 -41.57 35.38 -27.20
C SER A 2 -40.09 35.69 -26.93
N GLY A 3 -39.65 36.88 -27.36
CA GLY A 3 -38.39 37.44 -26.88
C GLY A 3 -38.66 37.98 -25.47
N GLN A 4 -38.30 37.21 -24.46
CA GLN A 4 -38.18 37.67 -23.07
C GLN A 4 -36.79 37.28 -22.57
N ASP A 5 -35.77 37.78 -23.26
CA ASP A 5 -34.52 38.10 -22.58
C ASP A 5 -34.77 39.43 -21.87
N THR A 6 -35.10 39.38 -20.59
CA THR A 6 -35.07 40.58 -19.74
C THR A 6 -33.60 40.94 -19.55
N LEU A 7 -33.05 41.66 -20.52
CA LEU A 7 -31.76 42.30 -20.39
C LEU A 7 -31.93 43.42 -19.36
N GLU A 8 -31.66 43.12 -18.09
CA GLU A 8 -31.45 44.16 -17.09
C GLU A 8 -30.18 44.92 -17.50
N LEU A 9 -30.37 46.00 -18.25
CA LEU A 9 -29.37 47.04 -18.45
C LEU A 9 -29.56 48.05 -17.32
N PRO A 10 -28.93 47.88 -16.15
CA PRO A 10 -28.96 48.93 -15.15
C PRO A 10 -28.21 50.14 -15.73
N LEU A 11 -28.99 51.14 -16.12
CA LEU A 11 -28.51 52.35 -16.78
C LEU A 11 -27.94 53.28 -15.70
N TYR A 12 -26.67 53.06 -15.34
CA TYR A 12 -25.95 53.93 -14.44
C TYR A 12 -25.34 55.09 -15.23
N LEU A 13 -25.79 56.33 -14.95
CA LEU A 13 -25.13 57.53 -15.43
C LEU A 13 -23.84 57.75 -14.62
N LEU A 14 -22.73 57.18 -15.09
CA LEU A 14 -21.41 57.34 -14.49
C LEU A 14 -20.61 58.42 -15.23
N SER A 15 -19.93 59.28 -14.48
CA SER A 15 -18.91 60.15 -15.08
C SER A 15 -17.76 59.30 -15.65
N ALA A 16 -17.09 59.75 -16.71
CA ALA A 16 -15.97 59.02 -17.31
C ALA A 16 -14.87 58.64 -16.28
N ARG A 17 -14.65 59.49 -15.27
CA ARG A 17 -13.73 59.22 -14.14
C ARG A 17 -14.25 58.10 -13.23
N ALA A 18 -15.55 58.08 -12.92
CA ALA A 18 -16.16 57.05 -12.08
C ALA A 18 -16.17 55.68 -12.77
N LEU A 19 -16.46 55.63 -14.07
CA LEU A 19 -16.38 54.40 -14.86
C LEU A 19 -14.94 53.86 -14.90
N THR A 20 -13.97 54.73 -15.23
CA THR A 20 -12.55 54.33 -15.29
C THR A 20 -12.06 53.80 -13.94
N ARG A 21 -12.48 54.43 -12.83
CA ARG A 21 -12.13 53.97 -11.48
C ARG A 21 -12.73 52.60 -11.17
N SER A 22 -14.02 52.39 -11.47
CA SER A 22 -14.68 51.11 -11.25
C SER A 22 -14.03 49.98 -12.07
N THR A 23 -13.74 50.22 -13.34
CA THR A 23 -13.07 49.24 -14.21
C THR A 23 -11.66 48.94 -13.72
N TYR A 24 -10.91 49.96 -13.26
CA TYR A 24 -9.58 49.76 -12.69
C TYR A 24 -9.60 48.91 -11.42
N GLU A 25 -10.55 49.16 -10.51
CA GLU A 25 -10.70 48.38 -9.26
C GLU A 25 -11.04 46.91 -9.56
N THR A 26 -11.96 46.64 -10.51
CA THR A 26 -12.28 45.27 -10.95
C THR A 26 -11.09 44.57 -11.60
N ASN A 27 -10.39 45.24 -12.52
CA ASN A 27 -9.23 44.67 -13.20
C ASN A 27 -8.07 44.38 -12.23
N LEU A 28 -7.84 45.24 -11.22
CA LEU A 28 -6.84 45.02 -10.20
C LEU A 28 -7.15 43.75 -9.38
N LEU A 29 -8.40 43.59 -8.96
CA LEU A 29 -8.83 42.42 -8.19
C LEU A 29 -8.72 41.13 -9.01
N GLN A 30 -9.11 41.16 -10.29
CA GLN A 30 -8.92 40.06 -11.22
C GLN A 30 -7.42 39.74 -11.43
N GLY A 31 -6.56 40.75 -11.55
CA GLY A 31 -5.12 40.57 -11.64
C GLY A 31 -4.52 39.86 -10.42
N ILE A 32 -4.92 40.27 -9.21
CA ILE A 32 -4.54 39.59 -7.96
C ILE A 32 -5.03 38.13 -7.96
N TYR A 33 -6.29 37.91 -8.36
CA TYR A 33 -6.90 36.58 -8.46
C TYR A 33 -6.11 35.64 -9.37
N TYR A 34 -5.86 36.03 -10.63
CA TYR A 34 -5.08 35.22 -11.56
C TYR A 34 -3.63 35.03 -11.08
N GLY A 35 -3.03 36.05 -10.47
CA GLY A 35 -1.71 35.97 -9.88
C GLY A 35 -1.61 34.89 -8.80
N ILE A 36 -2.60 34.81 -7.89
CA ILE A 36 -2.66 33.76 -6.87
C ILE A 36 -2.78 32.37 -7.55
N LEU A 37 -3.67 32.21 -8.53
CA LEU A 37 -3.83 30.92 -9.22
C LEU A 37 -2.54 30.48 -9.90
N ILE A 38 -1.84 31.38 -10.60
CA ILE A 38 -0.58 31.07 -11.28
C ILE A 38 0.51 30.69 -10.27
N VAL A 39 0.68 31.46 -9.19
CA VAL A 39 1.65 31.15 -8.14
C VAL A 39 1.33 29.79 -7.52
N MET A 40 0.06 29.49 -7.26
CA MET A 40 -0.36 28.19 -6.71
C MET A 40 -0.10 27.05 -7.69
N ALA A 41 -0.34 27.23 -8.99
CA ALA A 41 -0.01 26.24 -10.01
C ALA A 41 1.50 25.99 -10.07
N LEU A 42 2.32 27.04 -10.13
CA LEU A 42 3.79 26.93 -10.16
C LEU A 42 4.34 26.27 -8.89
N TYR A 43 3.88 26.71 -7.72
CA TYR A 43 4.26 26.12 -6.43
C TYR A 43 3.96 24.62 -6.39
N ASN A 44 2.75 24.21 -6.78
CA ASN A 44 2.37 22.80 -6.80
C ASN A 44 3.08 22.00 -7.89
N PHE A 45 3.47 22.63 -9.00
CA PHE A 45 4.30 22.02 -10.02
C PHE A 45 5.72 21.75 -9.52
N PHE A 46 6.35 22.68 -8.80
CA PHE A 46 7.64 22.43 -8.15
C PHE A 46 7.52 21.30 -7.11
N LEU A 47 6.46 21.29 -6.30
CA LEU A 47 6.21 20.18 -5.37
C LEU A 47 6.05 18.84 -6.09
N PHE A 48 5.41 18.81 -7.27
CA PHE A 48 5.36 17.61 -8.10
C PHE A 48 6.76 17.12 -8.49
N ILE A 49 7.66 18.01 -8.93
CA ILE A 49 9.03 17.64 -9.32
C ILE A 49 9.78 17.00 -8.13
N PHE A 50 9.68 17.59 -6.95
CA PHE A 50 10.38 17.09 -5.75
C PHE A 50 9.75 15.83 -5.16
N LEU A 51 8.42 15.78 -5.06
CA LEU A 51 7.71 14.70 -4.36
C LEU A 51 7.32 13.54 -5.28
N ARG A 52 7.24 13.78 -6.59
CA ARG A 52 6.80 12.84 -7.64
C ARG A 52 5.44 12.17 -7.38
N ASP A 53 4.59 12.80 -6.56
CA ASP A 53 3.23 12.32 -6.32
C ASP A 53 2.26 12.86 -7.39
N GLN A 54 1.55 11.95 -8.04
CA GLN A 54 0.67 12.25 -9.17
C GLN A 54 -0.47 13.22 -8.83
N SER A 55 -0.85 13.35 -7.56
CA SER A 55 -1.94 14.25 -7.17
C SER A 55 -1.60 15.71 -7.41
N TYR A 56 -0.31 16.08 -7.33
CA TYR A 56 0.13 17.44 -7.62
C TYR A 56 0.01 17.78 -9.12
N ILE A 57 0.36 16.87 -10.03
CA ILE A 57 0.22 17.17 -11.47
C ILE A 57 -1.24 17.29 -11.88
N TYR A 58 -2.13 16.43 -11.36
CA TYR A 58 -3.58 16.57 -11.60
C TYR A 58 -4.13 17.89 -11.03
N TYR A 59 -3.58 18.33 -9.89
CA TYR A 59 -3.95 19.61 -9.29
C TYR A 59 -3.51 20.81 -10.13
N VAL A 60 -2.28 20.78 -10.67
CA VAL A 60 -1.79 21.81 -11.60
C VAL A 60 -2.63 21.85 -12.86
N ILE A 61 -2.96 20.69 -13.46
CA ILE A 61 -3.85 20.60 -14.62
C ILE A 61 -5.23 21.21 -14.31
N TYR A 62 -5.76 20.94 -13.11
CA TYR A 62 -7.00 21.56 -12.64
C TYR A 62 -6.90 23.09 -12.58
N ILE A 63 -5.88 23.65 -11.92
CA ILE A 63 -5.72 25.11 -11.84
C ILE A 63 -5.56 25.73 -13.23
N CYS A 64 -4.77 25.11 -14.12
CA CYS A 64 -4.61 25.60 -15.49
C CYS A 64 -5.93 25.58 -16.28
N ALA A 65 -6.73 24.52 -16.14
CA ALA A 65 -8.06 24.44 -16.75
C ALA A 65 -8.99 25.52 -16.18
N LEU A 66 -8.96 25.74 -14.86
CA LEU A 66 -9.73 26.77 -14.17
C LEU A 66 -9.35 28.19 -14.66
N ILE A 67 -8.05 28.50 -14.78
CA ILE A 67 -7.58 29.78 -15.34
C ILE A 67 -8.12 29.95 -16.77
N THR A 68 -8.03 28.90 -17.58
CA THR A 68 -8.49 28.95 -18.98
C THR A 68 -10.00 29.19 -19.07
N TYR A 69 -10.78 28.56 -18.20
CA TYR A 69 -12.22 28.80 -18.07
C TYR A 69 -12.53 30.25 -17.69
N GLN A 70 -11.86 30.78 -16.66
CA GLN A 70 -12.08 32.15 -16.21
C GLN A 70 -11.68 33.19 -17.27
N LEU A 71 -10.65 32.92 -18.07
CA LEU A 71 -10.28 33.78 -19.19
C LEU A 71 -11.35 33.76 -20.30
N ALA A 72 -11.95 32.61 -20.57
CA ALA A 72 -13.01 32.49 -21.57
C ALA A 72 -14.30 33.19 -21.11
N ASP A 73 -14.69 33.01 -19.85
CA ASP A 73 -15.92 33.55 -19.25
C ASP A 73 -15.88 35.08 -19.15
N HIS A 74 -14.78 35.67 -18.67
CA HIS A 74 -14.64 37.13 -18.59
C HIS A 74 -14.27 37.80 -19.92
N GLY A 75 -14.10 37.03 -21.00
CA GLY A 75 -13.76 37.54 -22.33
C GLY A 75 -12.29 37.95 -22.52
N PHE A 76 -11.44 37.85 -21.51
CA PHE A 76 -9.99 38.10 -21.65
C PHE A 76 -9.30 37.14 -22.62
N GLY A 77 -9.81 35.91 -22.74
CA GLY A 77 -9.34 34.95 -23.73
C GLY A 77 -9.57 35.45 -25.15
N TYR A 78 -10.76 35.99 -25.43
CA TYR A 78 -11.04 36.63 -26.72
C TYR A 78 -10.20 37.89 -26.93
N GLN A 79 -10.02 38.71 -25.90
CA GLN A 79 -9.24 39.95 -26.01
C GLN A 79 -7.75 39.71 -26.29
N TYR A 80 -7.14 38.68 -25.72
CA TYR A 80 -5.67 38.52 -25.72
C TYR A 80 -5.16 37.22 -26.36
N LEU A 81 -5.92 36.12 -26.34
CA LEU A 81 -5.42 34.79 -26.74
C LEU A 81 -5.96 34.32 -28.10
N TRP A 82 -7.23 34.60 -28.41
CA TRP A 82 -7.86 34.20 -29.67
C TRP A 82 -8.77 35.30 -30.27
N PRO A 83 -8.27 36.53 -30.47
CA PRO A 83 -9.07 37.65 -30.97
C PRO A 83 -9.66 37.41 -32.36
N ASP A 84 -8.97 36.64 -33.21
CA ASP A 84 -9.38 36.40 -34.59
C ASP A 84 -10.44 35.28 -34.75
N SER A 85 -10.85 34.63 -33.64
CA SER A 85 -11.78 33.50 -33.69
C SER A 85 -13.06 33.71 -32.86
N PRO A 86 -14.02 34.50 -33.36
CA PRO A 86 -15.34 34.64 -32.72
C PRO A 86 -16.10 33.31 -32.62
N TYR A 87 -15.92 32.43 -33.61
CA TYR A 87 -16.54 31.10 -33.62
C TYR A 87 -16.08 30.24 -32.43
N PHE A 88 -14.79 30.33 -32.08
CA PHE A 88 -14.26 29.66 -30.89
C PHE A 88 -14.76 30.31 -29.61
N GLN A 89 -14.76 31.64 -29.52
CA GLN A 89 -15.22 32.35 -28.32
C GLN A 89 -16.67 31.98 -27.95
N ALA A 90 -17.55 31.84 -28.94
CA ALA A 90 -18.94 31.42 -28.71
C ALA A 90 -19.05 30.07 -27.96
N ARG A 91 -18.05 29.19 -28.06
CA ARG A 91 -18.02 27.85 -27.44
C ARG A 91 -16.97 27.71 -26.34
N ALA A 92 -16.08 28.68 -26.21
CA ALA A 92 -14.91 28.61 -25.34
C ALA A 92 -15.31 28.36 -23.88
N VAL A 93 -16.35 29.04 -23.39
CA VAL A 93 -16.87 28.85 -22.03
C VAL A 93 -17.31 27.41 -21.79
N THR A 94 -18.14 26.84 -22.66
CA THR A 94 -18.61 25.45 -22.53
C THR A 94 -17.47 24.43 -22.62
N LEU A 95 -16.52 24.62 -23.53
CA LEU A 95 -15.38 23.72 -23.71
C LEU A 95 -14.43 23.74 -22.52
N THR A 96 -14.05 24.94 -22.07
CA THR A 96 -13.11 25.11 -20.96
C THR A 96 -13.73 24.75 -19.62
N ALA A 97 -15.03 25.00 -19.41
CA ALA A 97 -15.77 24.52 -18.24
C ALA A 97 -15.81 22.97 -18.20
N SER A 98 -16.05 22.34 -19.36
CA SER A 98 -16.04 20.88 -19.46
C SER A 98 -14.65 20.30 -19.20
N LEU A 99 -13.60 20.94 -19.72
CA LEU A 99 -12.22 20.57 -19.40
C LEU A 99 -11.91 20.72 -17.90
N THR A 100 -12.38 21.80 -17.28
CA THR A 100 -12.22 22.03 -15.84
C THR A 100 -12.93 20.95 -15.03
N ALA A 101 -14.16 20.59 -15.39
CA ALA A 101 -14.90 19.50 -14.74
C ALA A 101 -14.15 18.16 -14.84
N VAL A 102 -13.59 17.82 -16.00
CA VAL A 102 -12.78 16.60 -16.18
C VAL A 102 -11.51 16.66 -15.33
N ALA A 103 -10.82 17.81 -15.29
CA ALA A 103 -9.62 18.00 -14.50
C ALA A 103 -9.90 17.89 -12.98
N VAL A 104 -11.00 18.48 -12.52
CA VAL A 104 -11.51 18.33 -11.14
C VAL A 104 -11.70 16.85 -10.82
N VAL A 105 -12.42 16.10 -11.65
CA VAL A 105 -12.65 14.67 -11.40
C VAL A 105 -11.33 13.89 -11.37
N ALA A 106 -10.41 14.14 -12.31
CA ALA A 106 -9.10 13.50 -12.31
C ALA A 106 -8.32 13.78 -11.02
N PHE A 107 -8.33 15.03 -10.57
CA PHE A 107 -7.76 15.44 -9.28
C PHE A 107 -8.43 14.72 -8.11
N SER A 108 -9.77 14.73 -8.03
CA SER A 108 -10.54 14.09 -6.96
C SER A 108 -10.25 12.60 -6.84
N LEU A 109 -10.17 11.89 -7.99
CA LEU A 109 -9.86 10.47 -8.05
C LEU A 109 -8.47 10.15 -7.48
N SER A 110 -7.48 11.02 -7.74
CA SER A 110 -6.13 10.88 -7.22
C SER A 110 -6.04 11.26 -5.73
N TYR A 111 -6.56 12.45 -5.37
CA TYR A 111 -6.47 13.03 -4.04
C TYR A 111 -7.16 12.16 -2.98
N LEU A 112 -8.41 11.77 -3.25
CA LEU A 112 -9.24 10.99 -2.34
C LEU A 112 -8.96 9.47 -2.42
N ARG A 113 -8.04 9.03 -3.29
CA ARG A 113 -7.71 7.61 -3.51
C ARG A 113 -8.95 6.74 -3.82
N VAL A 114 -9.93 7.30 -4.54
CA VAL A 114 -11.26 6.70 -4.74
C VAL A 114 -11.17 5.26 -5.26
N ARG A 115 -10.22 4.98 -6.17
CA ARG A 115 -9.98 3.64 -6.75
C ARG A 115 -9.74 2.55 -5.71
N ARG A 116 -9.18 2.90 -4.54
CA ARG A 116 -8.92 1.95 -3.44
C ARG A 116 -10.10 1.85 -2.46
N CYS A 117 -10.89 2.90 -2.33
CA CYS A 117 -11.92 2.99 -1.29
C CYS A 117 -13.30 2.48 -1.76
N SER A 118 -13.75 2.82 -2.97
CA SER A 118 -15.10 2.44 -3.45
C SER A 118 -15.19 2.41 -4.97
N ARG A 119 -15.57 1.26 -5.52
CA ARG A 119 -15.85 1.09 -6.96
C ARG A 119 -17.11 1.84 -7.40
N LEU A 120 -18.08 2.04 -6.51
CA LEU A 120 -19.30 2.79 -6.81
C LEU A 120 -19.00 4.28 -7.02
N LEU A 121 -18.17 4.86 -6.13
CA LEU A 121 -17.75 6.26 -6.27
C LEU A 121 -16.92 6.47 -7.55
N LEU A 122 -16.07 5.50 -7.89
CA LEU A 122 -15.31 5.55 -9.14
C LEU A 122 -16.23 5.60 -10.37
N ARG A 123 -17.26 4.75 -10.43
CA ARG A 123 -18.23 4.71 -11.55
C ARG A 123 -19.00 6.03 -11.67
N GLY A 124 -19.38 6.65 -10.56
CA GLY A 124 -20.07 7.95 -10.59
C GLY A 124 -19.18 9.05 -11.15
N PHE A 125 -17.92 9.15 -10.70
CA PHE A 125 -16.95 10.07 -11.30
C PHE A 125 -16.71 9.81 -12.80
N GLN A 126 -16.64 8.55 -13.22
CA GLN A 126 -16.50 8.20 -14.64
C GLN A 126 -17.73 8.62 -15.45
N ALA A 127 -18.94 8.43 -14.92
CA ALA A 127 -20.17 8.89 -15.58
C ALA A 127 -20.20 10.41 -15.74
N ILE A 128 -19.75 11.16 -14.73
CA ILE A 128 -19.61 12.63 -14.80
C ILE A 128 -18.64 13.01 -15.92
N VAL A 129 -17.47 12.38 -16.00
CA VAL A 129 -16.48 12.65 -17.07
C VAL A 129 -17.08 12.39 -18.44
N VAL A 130 -17.76 11.25 -18.63
CA VAL A 130 -18.42 10.94 -19.90
C VAL A 130 -19.46 12.00 -20.24
N GLY A 131 -20.28 12.43 -19.28
CA GLY A 131 -21.28 13.49 -19.49
C GLY A 131 -20.67 14.81 -19.96
N TYR A 132 -19.61 15.30 -19.30
CA TYR A 132 -18.94 16.55 -19.69
C TYR A 132 -18.16 16.44 -21.01
N VAL A 133 -17.59 15.28 -21.32
CA VAL A 133 -16.96 15.04 -22.65
C VAL A 133 -18.02 15.05 -23.75
N LEU A 134 -19.16 14.41 -23.54
CA LEU A 134 -20.28 14.45 -24.48
C LEU A 134 -20.83 15.87 -24.65
N LEU A 135 -20.93 16.64 -23.57
CA LEU A 135 -21.33 18.05 -23.62
C LEU A 135 -20.35 18.90 -24.44
N ALA A 136 -19.04 18.68 -24.26
CA ALA A 136 -18.02 19.36 -25.05
C ALA A 136 -18.16 19.06 -26.55
N ILE A 137 -18.42 17.80 -26.91
CA ILE A 137 -18.67 17.40 -28.31
C ILE A 137 -19.98 18.02 -28.83
N LEU A 138 -21.05 17.96 -28.03
CA LEU A 138 -22.37 18.50 -28.38
C LEU A 138 -22.33 20.02 -28.63
N SER A 139 -21.43 20.74 -27.95
CA SER A 139 -21.26 22.19 -28.14
C SER A 139 -20.86 22.58 -29.58
N PHE A 140 -20.32 21.65 -30.36
CA PHE A 140 -20.02 21.89 -31.79
C PHE A 140 -21.20 21.61 -32.71
N ILE A 141 -22.19 20.85 -32.25
CA ILE A 141 -23.34 20.41 -33.04
C ILE A 141 -24.53 21.36 -32.85
N VAL A 142 -24.74 21.81 -31.61
CA VAL A 142 -25.90 22.62 -31.21
C VAL A 142 -25.53 24.11 -31.23
N GLU A 143 -26.55 24.97 -31.27
CA GLU A 143 -26.39 26.40 -31.04
C GLU A 143 -25.69 26.68 -29.70
N PRO A 144 -24.71 27.62 -29.67
CA PRO A 144 -23.92 27.90 -28.46
C PRO A 144 -24.73 28.23 -27.21
N ILE A 145 -25.87 28.93 -27.37
CA ILE A 145 -26.75 29.31 -26.26
C ILE A 145 -27.35 28.07 -25.59
N THR A 146 -27.84 27.12 -26.38
CA THR A 146 -28.41 25.87 -25.84
C THR A 146 -27.34 25.05 -25.13
N ALA A 147 -26.12 24.98 -25.67
CA ALA A 147 -25.00 24.30 -25.02
C ALA A 147 -24.65 24.95 -23.66
N LEU A 148 -24.69 26.28 -23.57
CA LEU A 148 -24.48 27.02 -22.32
C LEU A 148 -25.61 26.78 -21.31
N GLN A 149 -26.86 26.72 -21.73
CA GLN A 149 -28.00 26.39 -20.85
C GLN A 149 -27.90 24.97 -20.28
N ILE A 150 -27.47 24.00 -21.10
CA ILE A 150 -27.22 22.63 -20.60
C ILE A 150 -26.07 22.64 -19.60
N LEU A 151 -24.98 23.36 -19.89
CA LEU A 151 -23.84 23.50 -18.97
C LEU A 151 -24.26 24.05 -17.61
N THR A 152 -25.02 25.15 -17.57
CA THR A 152 -25.46 25.77 -16.30
C THR A 152 -26.37 24.83 -15.51
N ALA A 153 -27.23 24.05 -16.17
CA ALA A 153 -28.07 23.05 -15.52
C ALA A 153 -27.26 21.91 -14.85
N VAL A 154 -26.15 21.49 -15.46
CA VAL A 154 -25.32 20.38 -14.94
C VAL A 154 -24.14 20.83 -14.07
N PHE A 155 -23.86 22.14 -14.00
CA PHE A 155 -22.71 22.71 -13.31
C PHE A 155 -22.63 22.29 -11.83
N ILE A 156 -23.78 22.24 -11.14
CA ILE A 156 -23.85 21.92 -9.70
C ILE A 156 -23.56 20.45 -9.37
N ILE A 157 -23.62 19.56 -10.36
CA ILE A 157 -23.48 18.11 -10.15
C ILE A 157 -22.08 17.75 -9.64
N VAL A 158 -21.04 18.35 -10.23
CA VAL A 158 -19.64 18.08 -9.87
C VAL A 158 -19.33 18.45 -8.42
N PRO A 159 -19.57 19.70 -7.96
CA PRO A 159 -19.27 20.08 -6.58
C PRO A 159 -20.11 19.30 -5.56
N ILE A 160 -21.40 19.05 -5.81
CA ILE A 160 -22.24 18.24 -4.91
C ILE A 160 -21.67 16.82 -4.79
N TYR A 161 -21.32 16.20 -5.91
CA TYR A 161 -20.76 14.85 -5.90
C TYR A 161 -19.37 14.81 -5.25
N ALA A 162 -18.56 15.85 -5.44
CA ALA A 162 -17.28 16.02 -4.77
C ALA A 162 -17.46 16.09 -3.24
N ILE A 163 -18.39 16.90 -2.73
CA ILE A 163 -18.70 17.00 -1.31
C ILE A 163 -19.15 15.64 -0.76
N PHE A 164 -20.06 14.95 -1.46
CA PHE A 164 -20.53 13.63 -1.05
C PHE A 164 -19.39 12.61 -0.98
N ALA A 165 -18.54 12.54 -2.02
CA ALA A 165 -17.39 11.64 -2.06
C ALA A 165 -16.36 11.97 -0.97
N GLY A 166 -16.09 13.26 -0.75
CA GLY A 166 -15.21 13.74 0.31
C GLY A 166 -15.70 13.36 1.70
N ALA A 167 -16.99 13.58 1.98
CA ALA A 167 -17.62 13.19 3.24
C ALA A 167 -17.56 11.67 3.45
N TYR A 168 -17.95 10.88 2.45
CA TYR A 168 -17.90 9.41 2.53
C TYR A 168 -16.51 8.88 2.87
N ILE A 169 -15.47 9.43 2.22
CA ILE A 169 -14.09 8.99 2.41
C ILE A 169 -13.52 9.48 3.75
N TYR A 170 -13.94 10.65 4.21
CA TYR A 170 -13.63 11.13 5.55
C TYR A 170 -14.21 10.20 6.63
N TYR A 171 -15.48 9.80 6.50
CA TYR A 171 -16.12 8.83 7.40
C TYR A 171 -15.43 7.45 7.41
N ARG A 172 -14.76 7.07 6.31
CA ARG A 172 -13.93 5.86 6.23
C ARG A 172 -12.54 5.99 6.87
N GLY A 173 -12.25 7.13 7.52
CA GLY A 173 -11.03 7.34 8.31
C GLY A 173 -9.90 8.05 7.57
N TYR A 174 -10.09 8.48 6.31
CA TYR A 174 -9.06 9.20 5.57
C TYR A 174 -9.05 10.69 5.93
N ARG A 175 -8.28 11.05 6.96
CA ARG A 175 -8.23 12.41 7.52
C ARG A 175 -7.96 13.54 6.50
N PRO A 176 -7.07 13.38 5.50
CA PRO A 176 -6.84 14.44 4.50
C PRO A 176 -8.07 14.80 3.66
N ALA A 177 -9.12 13.97 3.64
CA ALA A 177 -10.39 14.30 2.98
C ALA A 177 -11.10 15.51 3.61
N LEU A 178 -10.80 15.86 4.87
CA LEU A 178 -11.41 17.01 5.53
C LEU A 178 -11.11 18.33 4.81
N TYR A 179 -9.85 18.57 4.42
CA TYR A 179 -9.46 19.77 3.67
C TYR A 179 -10.19 19.87 2.34
N TYR A 180 -10.34 18.73 1.65
CA TYR A 180 -11.11 18.63 0.42
C TYR A 180 -12.59 18.96 0.65
N LEU A 181 -13.20 18.39 1.69
CA LEU A 181 -14.60 18.65 2.03
C LEU A 181 -14.86 20.12 2.33
N ILE A 182 -14.00 20.77 3.14
CA ILE A 182 -14.12 22.18 3.49
C ILE A 182 -13.97 23.05 2.24
N ALA A 183 -12.98 22.75 1.39
CA ALA A 183 -12.70 23.51 0.16
C ALA A 183 -13.91 23.49 -0.80
N TRP A 184 -14.45 22.31 -1.10
CA TRP A 184 -15.62 22.18 -1.99
C TRP A 184 -16.90 22.75 -1.38
N SER A 185 -17.08 22.64 -0.07
CA SER A 185 -18.22 23.23 0.63
C SER A 185 -18.17 24.76 0.58
N GLY A 186 -17.00 25.34 0.83
CA GLY A 186 -16.79 26.80 0.76
C GLY A 186 -16.99 27.34 -0.66
N LEU A 187 -16.45 26.67 -1.67
CA LEU A 187 -16.66 27.04 -3.07
C LEU A 187 -18.16 26.99 -3.44
N THR A 188 -18.85 25.90 -3.08
CA THR A 188 -20.28 25.74 -3.36
C THR A 188 -21.12 26.80 -2.66
N ALA A 189 -20.79 27.15 -1.41
CA ALA A 189 -21.45 28.23 -0.68
C ALA A 189 -21.25 29.59 -1.36
N SER A 190 -20.03 29.89 -1.82
CA SER A 190 -19.73 31.13 -2.55
C SER A 190 -20.47 31.23 -3.89
N ALA A 191 -20.57 30.12 -4.63
CA ALA A 191 -21.30 30.05 -5.89
C ALA A 191 -22.81 30.20 -5.64
N THR A 192 -23.34 29.57 -4.59
CA THR A 192 -24.74 29.74 -4.19
C THR A 192 -25.05 31.20 -3.84
N TYR A 193 -24.14 31.86 -3.10
CA TYR A 193 -24.28 33.27 -2.76
C TYR A 193 -24.29 34.18 -4.01
N TYR A 194 -23.42 33.91 -4.99
CA TYR A 194 -23.45 34.59 -6.28
C TYR A 194 -24.77 34.35 -7.04
N VAL A 195 -25.21 33.09 -7.18
CA VAL A 195 -26.44 32.75 -7.92
C VAL A 195 -27.67 33.40 -7.29
N LEU A 196 -27.80 33.37 -5.97
CA LEU A 196 -28.92 34.05 -5.28
C LEU A 196 -28.97 35.54 -5.57
N SER A 197 -27.82 36.18 -5.73
CA SER A 197 -27.74 37.59 -6.13
C SER A 197 -28.17 37.80 -7.58
N THR A 198 -27.82 36.89 -8.50
CA THR A 198 -28.19 37.01 -9.92
C THR A 198 -29.67 36.76 -10.18
N VAL A 199 -30.33 35.92 -9.38
CA VAL A 199 -31.78 35.66 -9.47
C VAL A 199 -32.61 36.71 -8.71
N GLY A 200 -31.95 37.68 -8.06
CA GLY A 200 -32.62 38.75 -7.32
C GLY A 200 -33.17 38.34 -5.95
N ALA A 201 -32.81 37.16 -5.44
CA ALA A 201 -33.23 36.69 -4.12
C ALA A 201 -32.50 37.44 -2.98
N ILE A 202 -31.30 37.96 -3.24
CA ILE A 202 -30.55 38.84 -2.34
C ILE A 202 -30.05 40.07 -3.12
N PRO A 203 -29.78 41.21 -2.45
CA PRO A 203 -29.27 42.41 -3.11
C PRO A 203 -27.90 42.16 -3.76
N GLY A 204 -27.77 42.52 -5.04
CA GLY A 204 -26.48 42.55 -5.72
C GLY A 204 -25.60 43.69 -5.21
N ASN A 205 -24.39 43.36 -4.77
CA ASN A 205 -23.39 44.32 -4.33
C ASN A 205 -21.99 43.87 -4.78
N SER A 206 -20.97 44.66 -4.45
CA SER A 206 -19.58 44.32 -4.80
C SER A 206 -19.12 43.00 -4.18
N LEU A 207 -19.63 42.60 -3.02
CA LEU A 207 -19.26 41.35 -2.38
C LEU A 207 -19.86 40.13 -3.11
N THR A 208 -21.15 40.19 -3.49
CA THR A 208 -21.77 39.11 -4.26
C THR A 208 -21.12 38.97 -5.63
N ALA A 209 -20.78 40.08 -6.29
CA ALA A 209 -20.10 40.10 -7.59
C ALA A 209 -18.72 39.41 -7.57
N HIS A 210 -17.99 39.46 -6.45
CA HIS A 210 -16.65 38.85 -6.32
C HIS A 210 -16.64 37.56 -5.48
N ALA A 211 -17.81 37.07 -5.06
CA ALA A 211 -17.91 35.94 -4.14
C ALA A 211 -17.22 34.67 -4.66
N VAL A 212 -17.39 34.37 -5.95
CA VAL A 212 -16.78 33.21 -6.60
C VAL A 212 -15.25 33.31 -6.63
N TYR A 213 -14.67 34.51 -6.78
CA TYR A 213 -13.22 34.68 -6.72
C TYR A 213 -12.67 34.38 -5.34
N PHE A 214 -13.33 34.87 -4.28
CA PHE A 214 -12.94 34.53 -2.91
C PHE A 214 -13.08 33.03 -2.62
N GLY A 215 -14.19 32.43 -3.04
CA GLY A 215 -14.44 31.00 -2.84
C GLY A 215 -13.43 30.10 -3.56
N THR A 216 -13.17 30.36 -4.84
CA THR A 216 -12.17 29.61 -5.63
C THR A 216 -10.75 29.82 -5.13
N THR A 217 -10.38 31.05 -4.73
CA THR A 217 -9.06 31.31 -4.15
C THR A 217 -8.86 30.53 -2.85
N LEU A 218 -9.86 30.56 -1.96
CA LEU A 218 -9.82 29.82 -0.70
C LEU A 218 -9.77 28.31 -0.96
N GLU A 219 -10.54 27.81 -1.92
CA GLU A 219 -10.56 26.41 -2.32
C GLU A 219 -9.18 25.94 -2.81
N VAL A 220 -8.54 26.70 -3.72
CA VAL A 220 -7.20 26.40 -4.22
C VAL A 220 -6.14 26.42 -3.09
N VAL A 221 -6.22 27.37 -2.16
CA VAL A 221 -5.29 27.40 -1.02
C VAL A 221 -5.52 26.19 -0.11
N LEU A 222 -6.78 25.88 0.24
CA LEU A 222 -7.12 24.77 1.12
C LEU A 222 -6.75 23.40 0.52
N LEU A 223 -6.97 23.19 -0.78
CA LEU A 223 -6.58 21.95 -1.45
C LEU A 223 -5.06 21.77 -1.47
N SER A 224 -4.31 22.85 -1.65
CA SER A 224 -2.84 22.79 -1.57
C SER A 224 -2.33 22.46 -0.17
N ILE A 225 -2.97 22.97 0.88
CA ILE A 225 -2.68 22.58 2.28
C ILE A 225 -3.06 21.12 2.51
N GLY A 226 -4.21 20.68 1.97
CA GLY A 226 -4.67 19.29 2.03
C GLY A 226 -3.69 18.32 1.39
N LEU A 227 -3.08 18.69 0.26
CA LEU A 227 -2.03 17.92 -0.41
C LEU A 227 -0.80 17.75 0.50
N ALA A 228 -0.35 18.81 1.18
CA ALA A 228 0.75 18.74 2.13
C ALA A 228 0.44 17.83 3.33
N SER A 229 -0.78 17.94 3.90
CA SER A 229 -1.25 17.06 4.98
C SER A 229 -1.26 15.59 4.56
N ARG A 230 -1.71 15.31 3.34
CA ARG A 230 -1.69 13.96 2.74
C ARG A 230 -0.26 13.41 2.62
N ILE A 231 0.71 14.22 2.26
CA ILE A 231 2.12 13.80 2.16
C ILE A 231 2.69 13.46 3.54
N ASN A 232 2.40 14.27 4.56
CA ASN A 232 2.84 13.98 5.92
C ASN A 232 2.27 12.64 6.44
N LEU A 233 1.02 12.33 6.11
CA LEU A 233 0.42 11.03 6.41
C LEU A 233 1.10 9.87 5.67
N LEU A 234 1.35 10.03 4.37
CA LEU A 234 2.02 8.99 3.57
C LEU A 234 3.45 8.74 4.04
N LYS A 235 4.14 9.79 4.51
CA LYS A 235 5.48 9.68 5.08
C LYS A 235 5.47 8.91 6.39
N SER A 236 4.56 9.24 7.32
CA SER A 236 4.46 8.52 8.59
C SER A 236 4.07 7.05 8.42
N GLU A 237 3.20 6.72 7.45
CA GLU A 237 2.88 5.33 7.09
C GLU A 237 4.13 4.57 6.59
N ARG A 238 4.97 5.20 5.76
CA ARG A 238 6.22 4.60 5.25
C ARG A 238 7.24 4.38 6.36
N ASP A 239 7.44 5.37 7.22
CA ASP A 239 8.41 5.30 8.32
C ASP A 239 8.04 4.16 9.29
N LEU A 240 6.74 3.97 9.57
CA LEU A 240 6.26 2.85 10.39
C LEU A 240 6.51 1.49 9.74
N ILE A 241 6.28 1.37 8.42
CA ILE A 241 6.54 0.13 7.69
C ILE A 241 8.04 -0.19 7.69
N GLU A 242 8.89 0.83 7.52
CA GLU A 242 10.34 0.66 7.56
C GLU A 242 10.82 0.20 8.94
N LEU A 243 10.28 0.79 10.01
CA LEU A 243 10.58 0.37 11.38
C LEU A 243 10.23 -1.10 11.61
N ARG A 244 9.00 -1.51 11.26
CA ARG A 244 8.56 -2.91 11.39
C ARG A 244 9.41 -3.87 10.58
N ARG A 245 9.86 -3.44 9.38
CA ARG A 245 10.77 -4.24 8.56
C ARG A 245 12.13 -4.42 9.23
N LYS A 246 12.69 -3.35 9.81
CA LYS A 246 13.95 -3.39 10.56
C LYS A 246 13.85 -4.34 11.76
N GLU A 247 12.76 -4.26 12.53
CA GLU A 247 12.51 -5.15 13.68
C GLU A 247 12.39 -6.62 13.24
N ALA A 248 11.66 -6.90 12.14
CA ALA A 248 11.53 -8.26 11.62
C ALA A 248 12.87 -8.84 11.16
N VAL A 249 13.71 -8.04 10.48
CA VAL A 249 15.05 -8.46 10.06
C VAL A 249 15.95 -8.74 11.26
N GLN A 250 15.95 -7.85 12.27
CA GLN A 250 16.73 -8.07 13.50
C GLN A 250 16.29 -9.33 14.23
N ARG A 251 14.99 -9.58 14.34
CA ARG A 251 14.46 -10.78 14.98
C ARG A 251 14.85 -12.06 14.24
N ASN A 252 14.79 -12.04 12.92
CA ASN A 252 15.27 -13.16 12.11
C ASN A 252 16.77 -13.39 12.28
N GLN A 253 17.57 -12.32 12.40
CA GLN A 253 19.01 -12.44 12.64
C GLN A 253 19.32 -13.11 13.99
N VAL A 254 18.56 -12.78 15.04
CA VAL A 254 18.70 -13.43 16.35
C VAL A 254 18.37 -14.91 16.25
N ILE A 255 17.24 -15.27 15.62
CA ILE A 255 16.84 -16.67 15.42
C ILE A 255 17.88 -17.43 14.59
N GLU A 256 18.42 -16.81 13.54
CA GLU A 256 19.49 -17.38 12.73
C GLU A 256 20.74 -17.69 13.55
N ASN A 257 21.14 -16.76 14.43
CA ASN A 257 22.28 -16.93 15.32
C ASN A 257 22.04 -18.07 16.32
N ASP A 258 20.87 -18.12 16.95
CA ASP A 258 20.50 -19.18 17.90
C ASP A 258 20.49 -20.57 17.23
N LEU A 259 19.96 -20.66 16.00
CA LEU A 259 19.99 -21.89 15.21
C LEU A 259 21.42 -22.31 14.85
N ASN A 260 22.28 -21.36 14.49
CA ASN A 260 23.69 -21.65 14.22
C ASN A 260 24.41 -22.17 15.48
N GLN A 261 24.10 -21.62 16.66
CA GLN A 261 24.65 -22.14 17.93
C GLN A 261 24.15 -23.55 18.23
N ALA A 262 22.85 -23.81 18.08
CA ALA A 262 22.28 -25.14 18.25
C ALA A 262 22.92 -26.18 17.30
N ARG A 263 23.16 -25.79 16.04
CA ARG A 263 23.89 -26.61 15.06
C ARG A 263 25.30 -26.96 15.53
N LEU A 264 26.04 -26.00 16.07
CA LEU A 264 27.39 -26.24 16.57
C LEU A 264 27.39 -27.23 17.74
N ILE A 265 26.43 -27.11 18.66
CA ILE A 265 26.25 -28.04 19.77
C ILE A 265 25.98 -29.45 19.25
N GLN A 266 25.01 -29.61 18.34
CA GLN A 266 24.66 -30.91 17.76
C GLN A 266 25.81 -31.55 16.99
N HIS A 267 26.52 -30.75 16.17
CA HIS A 267 27.68 -31.22 15.44
C HIS A 267 28.83 -31.68 16.36
N ASN A 268 28.99 -31.05 17.53
CA ASN A 268 30.03 -31.43 18.50
C ASN A 268 29.68 -32.68 19.31
N LEU A 269 28.39 -32.96 19.50
CA LEU A 269 27.92 -34.16 20.20
C LEU A 269 28.00 -35.42 19.32
N MET A 270 27.99 -35.25 18.00
CA MET A 270 28.05 -36.34 17.04
C MET A 270 29.46 -36.94 16.97
N PRO A 271 29.63 -38.28 16.93
CA PRO A 271 30.96 -38.89 16.92
C PRO A 271 31.77 -38.41 15.72
N ARG A 272 32.90 -37.75 15.99
CA ARG A 272 33.79 -37.21 14.96
C ARG A 272 34.72 -38.28 14.39
N LYS A 273 35.23 -39.14 15.26
CA LYS A 273 36.06 -40.29 14.89
C LYS A 273 35.18 -41.52 14.77
N LEU A 274 35.47 -42.31 13.74
CA LEU A 274 34.92 -43.65 13.61
C LEU A 274 35.75 -44.58 14.51
N PRO A 275 35.14 -45.62 15.10
CA PRO A 275 35.90 -46.65 15.82
C PRO A 275 36.95 -47.26 14.89
N ASP A 276 38.17 -47.41 15.40
CA ASP A 276 39.28 -48.03 14.67
C ASP A 276 39.37 -49.50 15.06
N ARG A 277 39.02 -50.38 14.13
CA ARG A 277 38.90 -51.82 14.34
C ARG A 277 39.53 -52.58 13.17
N SER A 278 40.28 -53.63 13.47
CA SER A 278 40.92 -54.46 12.43
C SER A 278 39.95 -55.42 11.74
N ASP A 279 38.83 -55.73 12.37
CA ASP A 279 37.82 -56.69 11.91
C ASP A 279 36.64 -56.04 11.17
N LEU A 280 36.50 -54.71 11.20
CA LEU A 280 35.36 -53.98 10.65
C LEU A 280 35.78 -52.68 9.95
N ILE A 281 35.18 -52.40 8.78
CA ILE A 281 35.27 -51.10 8.13
C ILE A 281 33.96 -50.35 8.39
N ILE A 282 34.05 -49.23 9.11
CA ILE A 282 32.91 -48.39 9.45
C ILE A 282 32.96 -47.14 8.56
N ALA A 283 31.81 -46.77 8.00
CA ALA A 283 31.64 -45.51 7.26
C ALA A 283 30.36 -44.82 7.73
N ARG A 284 30.31 -43.49 7.61
CA ARG A 284 29.13 -42.69 7.97
C ARG A 284 28.89 -41.57 6.98
N ARG A 285 27.63 -41.18 6.81
CA ARG A 285 27.22 -39.97 6.10
C ARG A 285 26.02 -39.35 6.81
N TYR A 286 26.12 -38.09 7.21
CA TYR A 286 25.08 -37.34 7.88
C TYR A 286 24.84 -36.02 7.15
N ILE A 287 23.63 -35.80 6.66
CA ILE A 287 23.23 -34.57 5.96
C ILE A 287 21.87 -34.14 6.53
N PRO A 288 21.83 -33.16 7.44
CA PRO A 288 20.57 -32.67 7.97
C PRO A 288 19.81 -31.87 6.89
N MET A 289 18.49 -31.98 6.89
CA MET A 289 17.61 -31.23 5.97
C MET A 289 17.62 -29.72 6.25
N ASP A 290 17.83 -29.33 7.51
CA ASP A 290 17.85 -27.94 7.98
C ASP A 290 19.11 -27.67 8.82
N LYS A 291 19.21 -26.52 9.49
CA LYS A 291 20.39 -26.21 10.34
C LYS A 291 20.59 -27.20 11.48
N VAL A 292 19.52 -27.79 12.00
CA VAL A 292 19.53 -28.83 13.04
C VAL A 292 18.53 -29.94 12.67
N GLY A 293 18.80 -31.18 13.05
CA GLY A 293 18.01 -32.37 12.67
C GLY A 293 17.55 -33.21 13.84
N GLY A 294 16.55 -34.09 13.63
CA GLY A 294 16.16 -35.12 14.59
C GLY A 294 17.07 -36.35 14.52
N ASP A 295 17.58 -36.66 13.34
CA ASP A 295 18.46 -37.77 13.04
C ASP A 295 19.74 -37.74 13.88
N LEU A 296 20.13 -38.90 14.39
CA LEU A 296 21.36 -39.09 15.16
C LEU A 296 21.88 -40.52 14.99
N TYR A 297 23.16 -40.69 15.28
CA TYR A 297 23.80 -42.01 15.36
C TYR A 297 24.90 -41.97 16.42
N GLY A 298 25.38 -43.14 16.85
CA GLY A 298 26.45 -43.21 17.82
C GLY A 298 27.21 -44.52 17.80
N PHE A 299 28.40 -44.47 18.37
CA PHE A 299 29.28 -45.61 18.59
C PHE A 299 29.62 -45.67 20.08
N ILE A 300 29.61 -46.87 20.65
CA ILE A 300 29.87 -47.15 22.07
C ILE A 300 30.94 -48.24 22.12
N ASP A 301 32.14 -47.89 22.56
CA ASP A 301 33.23 -48.86 22.71
C ASP A 301 33.15 -49.54 24.09
N PHE A 302 33.05 -50.87 24.11
CA PHE A 302 33.01 -51.62 25.36
C PHE A 302 34.42 -52.11 25.75
N ASN A 303 34.69 -52.18 27.05
CA ASN A 303 36.00 -52.60 27.59
C ASN A 303 36.40 -54.03 27.20
N ASN A 304 35.43 -54.88 26.84
CA ASN A 304 35.62 -56.26 26.42
C ASN A 304 35.91 -56.42 24.91
N GLY A 305 35.96 -55.33 24.15
CA GLY A 305 36.15 -55.33 22.70
C GLY A 305 34.87 -55.45 21.88
N ASP A 306 33.68 -55.45 22.51
CA ASP A 306 32.40 -55.32 21.79
C ASP A 306 32.20 -53.88 21.28
N LEU A 307 31.43 -53.70 20.21
CA LEU A 307 31.08 -52.37 19.66
C LEU A 307 29.57 -52.18 19.59
N GLY A 308 29.06 -51.17 20.29
CA GLY A 308 27.69 -50.70 20.16
C GLY A 308 27.54 -49.70 19.01
N ILE A 309 26.52 -49.87 18.18
CA ILE A 309 26.13 -48.93 17.12
C ILE A 309 24.64 -48.66 17.23
N PHE A 310 24.25 -47.40 17.21
CA PHE A 310 22.85 -47.01 17.09
C PHE A 310 22.63 -45.93 16.05
N ILE A 311 21.43 -45.95 15.48
CA ILE A 311 20.88 -44.89 14.64
C ILE A 311 19.48 -44.60 15.17
N ALA A 312 19.15 -43.33 15.34
CA ALA A 312 17.84 -42.92 15.77
C ALA A 312 17.34 -41.73 14.95
N ASP A 313 16.02 -41.63 14.83
CA ASP A 313 15.34 -40.51 14.20
C ASP A 313 14.18 -40.05 15.09
N VAL A 314 14.09 -38.74 15.27
CA VAL A 314 13.06 -38.10 16.09
C VAL A 314 11.98 -37.55 15.17
N SER A 315 10.74 -37.94 15.42
CA SER A 315 9.59 -37.37 14.71
C SER A 315 9.53 -35.84 14.83
N GLY A 316 9.24 -35.18 13.70
CA GLY A 316 9.21 -33.72 13.59
C GLY A 316 10.44 -33.13 12.90
N HIS A 317 10.66 -31.83 13.06
CA HIS A 317 11.83 -31.13 12.49
C HIS A 317 12.21 -29.91 13.32
N GLY A 318 13.37 -29.32 13.03
CA GLY A 318 13.86 -28.10 13.68
C GLY A 318 14.36 -28.31 15.12
N ILE A 319 14.29 -27.25 15.93
CA ILE A 319 14.92 -27.22 17.27
C ILE A 319 14.33 -28.28 18.21
N SER A 320 13.01 -28.48 18.21
CA SER A 320 12.36 -29.46 19.09
C SER A 320 12.84 -30.89 18.85
N ALA A 321 12.96 -31.31 17.58
CA ALA A 321 13.48 -32.62 17.21
C ALA A 321 14.98 -32.76 17.59
N ALA A 322 15.77 -31.71 17.34
CA ALA A 322 17.18 -31.68 17.71
C ALA A 322 17.41 -31.77 19.23
N MET A 323 16.57 -31.13 20.04
CA MET A 323 16.67 -31.22 21.50
C MET A 323 16.41 -32.63 22.02
N ILE A 324 15.40 -33.31 21.49
CA ILE A 324 15.10 -34.70 21.85
C ILE A 324 16.24 -35.63 21.37
N SER A 325 16.77 -35.36 20.19
CA SER A 325 17.94 -36.06 19.64
C SER A 325 19.16 -35.96 20.57
N LEU A 326 19.48 -34.76 21.06
CA LEU A 326 20.54 -34.55 22.06
C LEU A 326 20.26 -35.28 23.38
N MET A 327 19.02 -35.25 23.87
CA MET A 327 18.62 -35.99 25.06
C MET A 327 18.80 -37.49 24.89
N THR A 328 18.34 -38.05 23.76
CA THR A 328 18.52 -39.46 23.42
C THR A 328 19.99 -39.82 23.35
N LYS A 329 20.82 -39.00 22.69
CA LYS A 329 22.27 -39.22 22.62
C LYS A 329 22.92 -39.26 23.99
N HIS A 330 22.60 -38.30 24.86
CA HIS A 330 23.11 -38.25 26.22
C HIS A 330 22.71 -39.51 27.03
N GLN A 331 21.45 -39.94 26.94
CA GLN A 331 20.97 -41.14 27.63
C GLN A 331 21.65 -42.41 27.09
N MET A 332 21.81 -42.54 25.77
CA MET A 332 22.53 -43.65 25.16
C MET A 332 23.98 -43.71 25.65
N ASP A 333 24.69 -42.58 25.68
CA ASP A 333 26.07 -42.53 26.18
C ASP A 333 26.19 -42.85 27.68
N SER A 334 25.14 -42.54 28.46
CA SER A 334 25.14 -42.79 29.91
C SER A 334 24.86 -44.25 30.26
N TRP A 335 23.93 -44.90 29.55
CA TRP A 335 23.44 -46.23 29.93
C TRP A 335 24.04 -47.37 29.11
N ALA A 336 24.45 -47.11 27.87
CA ALA A 336 24.89 -48.19 26.99
C ALA A 336 26.18 -48.89 27.47
N HIS A 337 27.07 -48.19 28.20
CA HIS A 337 28.25 -48.81 28.81
C HIS A 337 27.95 -49.63 30.07
N VAL A 338 26.74 -49.50 30.63
CA VAL A 338 26.36 -50.13 31.91
C VAL A 338 25.57 -51.42 31.66
N ILE A 339 24.93 -51.54 30.50
CA ILE A 339 23.94 -52.59 30.22
C ILE A 339 24.33 -53.35 28.95
N ASP A 340 24.61 -54.64 29.10
CA ASP A 340 25.05 -55.53 28.01
C ASP A 340 23.88 -56.07 27.14
N SER A 341 22.73 -55.40 27.12
CA SER A 341 21.50 -55.82 26.44
C SER A 341 20.85 -54.67 25.67
N PRO A 342 20.79 -54.71 24.32
CA PRO A 342 20.21 -53.63 23.52
C PRO A 342 18.75 -53.33 23.85
N ALA A 343 17.95 -54.36 24.12
CA ALA A 343 16.53 -54.20 24.44
C ALA A 343 16.31 -53.51 25.79
N GLU A 344 17.13 -53.85 26.78
CA GLU A 344 17.06 -53.26 28.12
C GLU A 344 17.55 -51.80 28.12
N THR A 345 18.62 -51.49 27.37
CA THR A 345 19.07 -50.12 27.16
C THR A 345 17.98 -49.25 26.54
N ILE A 346 17.28 -49.75 25.50
CA ILE A 346 16.18 -49.01 24.86
C ILE A 346 14.99 -48.85 25.81
N ALA A 347 14.66 -49.86 26.63
CA ALA A 347 13.56 -49.77 27.59
C ALA A 347 13.82 -48.66 28.63
N ILE A 348 15.04 -48.59 29.18
CA ILE A 348 15.44 -47.53 30.12
C ILE A 348 15.50 -46.17 29.44
N LEU A 349 15.98 -46.10 28.19
CA LEU A 349 15.91 -44.88 27.39
C LEU A 349 14.46 -44.40 27.29
N ASN A 350 13.54 -45.29 26.90
CA ASN A 350 12.12 -44.98 26.75
C ASN A 350 11.53 -44.44 28.06
N ASP A 351 11.71 -45.13 29.18
CA ASP A 351 11.18 -44.69 30.48
C ASP A 351 11.72 -43.31 30.90
N ASN A 352 12.98 -43.01 30.55
CA ASN A 352 13.62 -41.74 30.86
C ASN A 352 13.18 -40.57 29.96
N ILE A 353 12.68 -40.83 28.74
CA ILE A 353 12.31 -39.79 27.78
C ILE A 353 10.80 -39.68 27.54
N LEU A 354 10.00 -40.71 27.87
CA LEU A 354 8.58 -40.83 27.52
C LEU A 354 7.74 -39.58 27.87
N THR A 355 7.98 -38.98 29.03
CA THR A 355 7.24 -37.80 29.51
C THR A 355 7.86 -36.47 29.10
N ARG A 356 8.99 -36.50 28.38
CA ARG A 356 9.84 -35.33 28.07
C ARG A 356 9.87 -34.96 26.58
N THR A 357 9.24 -35.74 25.70
CA THR A 357 9.28 -35.52 24.25
C THR A 357 8.19 -34.59 23.71
N GLY A 358 7.27 -34.11 24.56
CA GLY A 358 6.23 -33.15 24.16
C GLY A 358 5.26 -33.67 23.09
N GLY A 359 5.04 -34.99 23.04
CA GLY A 359 4.18 -35.65 22.05
C GLY A 359 4.91 -36.16 20.80
N ASN A 360 6.19 -35.82 20.62
CA ASN A 360 7.04 -36.47 19.62
C ASN A 360 7.52 -37.84 20.14
N PHE A 361 7.94 -38.70 19.23
CA PHE A 361 8.57 -39.99 19.53
C PHE A 361 9.93 -40.11 18.84
N VAL A 362 10.72 -41.08 19.29
CA VAL A 362 12.03 -41.43 18.73
C VAL A 362 11.96 -42.86 18.23
N THR A 363 12.35 -43.07 16.97
CA THR A 363 12.63 -44.41 16.45
C THR A 363 14.10 -44.69 16.62
N ILE A 364 14.48 -45.86 17.12
CA ILE A 364 15.90 -46.20 17.32
C ILE A 364 16.17 -47.65 16.95
N PHE A 365 17.27 -47.86 16.24
CA PHE A 365 17.91 -49.15 16.06
C PHE A 365 19.22 -49.17 16.85
N TYR A 366 19.40 -50.15 17.72
CA TYR A 366 20.63 -50.33 18.50
C TYR A 366 21.13 -51.77 18.40
N ALA A 367 22.41 -51.93 18.09
CA ALA A 367 23.07 -53.22 17.98
C ALA A 367 24.40 -53.24 18.72
N ILE A 368 24.74 -54.37 19.33
CA ILE A 368 26.06 -54.68 19.89
C ILE A 368 26.68 -55.76 19.01
N ILE A 369 27.81 -55.41 18.41
CA ILE A 369 28.61 -56.28 17.54
C ILE A 369 29.65 -56.98 18.42
N LYS A 370 29.54 -58.31 18.46
CA LYS A 370 30.50 -59.21 19.09
C LYS A 370 31.27 -59.97 18.01
N PRO A 371 32.39 -60.63 18.34
CA PRO A 371 33.21 -61.36 17.35
C PRO A 371 32.44 -62.46 16.59
N ASP A 372 31.45 -63.09 17.22
CA ASP A 372 30.71 -64.24 16.70
C ASP A 372 29.27 -63.94 16.27
N ARG A 373 28.69 -62.82 16.73
CA ARG A 373 27.27 -62.50 16.53
C ARG A 373 26.98 -61.01 16.71
N ILE A 374 25.84 -60.58 16.14
CA ILE A 374 25.27 -59.26 16.36
C ILE A 374 23.99 -59.43 17.17
N ILE A 375 23.90 -58.72 18.29
CA ILE A 375 22.69 -58.67 19.13
C ILE A 375 22.07 -57.30 18.90
N TYR A 376 20.79 -57.22 18.55
CA TYR A 376 20.15 -55.94 18.25
C TYR A 376 18.73 -55.84 18.82
N ALA A 377 18.28 -54.60 18.96
CA ALA A 377 16.90 -54.25 19.26
C ALA A 377 16.46 -53.11 18.32
N ASN A 378 15.24 -53.22 17.79
CA ASN A 378 14.64 -52.22 16.92
C ASN A 378 13.35 -51.69 17.55
N ALA A 379 13.32 -50.41 17.88
CA ALA A 379 12.17 -49.70 18.41
C ALA A 379 11.58 -48.75 17.35
N GLY A 380 11.00 -49.35 16.31
CA GLY A 380 10.25 -48.64 15.27
C GLY A 380 11.08 -47.95 14.19
N HIS A 381 12.40 -48.20 14.13
CA HIS A 381 13.27 -47.68 13.09
C HIS A 381 13.25 -48.61 11.85
N PRO A 382 13.50 -48.12 10.63
CA PRO A 382 13.67 -48.99 9.47
C PRO A 382 14.74 -50.06 9.72
N TYR A 383 14.48 -51.29 9.24
CA TYR A 383 15.44 -52.37 9.37
C TYR A 383 16.72 -52.07 8.56
N PRO A 384 17.91 -52.42 9.09
CA PRO A 384 19.15 -52.28 8.33
C PRO A 384 19.16 -53.23 7.14
N LEU A 385 19.80 -52.80 6.05
CA LEU A 385 20.01 -53.62 4.86
C LEU A 385 21.22 -54.53 5.05
N LEU A 386 21.08 -55.83 4.76
CA LEU A 386 22.19 -56.77 4.80
C LEU A 386 22.58 -57.17 3.38
N ILE A 387 23.75 -56.70 2.94
CA ILE A 387 24.30 -57.04 1.62
C ILE A 387 25.43 -58.05 1.81
N LYS A 388 25.25 -59.25 1.26
CA LYS A 388 26.28 -60.31 1.24
C LYS A 388 27.08 -60.23 -0.06
N LYS A 389 28.35 -60.64 0.00
CA LYS A 389 29.33 -60.49 -1.09
C LYS A 389 28.88 -61.10 -2.44
N ASP A 390 27.98 -62.09 -2.42
CA ASP A 390 27.53 -62.84 -3.60
C ASP A 390 25.99 -62.96 -3.70
N SER A 391 25.21 -61.98 -3.21
CA SER A 391 23.73 -62.06 -3.22
C SER A 391 23.05 -60.69 -3.38
N ASP A 392 21.86 -60.69 -3.99
CA ASP A 392 20.96 -59.53 -4.03
C ASP A 392 20.58 -59.06 -2.60
N ILE A 393 20.24 -57.78 -2.49
CA ILE A 393 19.90 -57.07 -1.25
C ILE A 393 18.79 -57.83 -0.50
N VAL A 394 19.06 -58.31 0.72
CA VAL A 394 18.06 -58.97 1.61
C VAL A 394 17.55 -57.99 2.65
#